data_AF-A0A7J7LBH7-F1
#
_entry.id   AF-A0A7J7LBH7-F1
#
_cell.length_a   1.000
_cell.length_b   1.000
_cell.length_c   1.000
_cell.angle_alpha   90.00
_cell.angle_beta   90.00
_cell.angle_gamma   90.00
#
_symmetry.space_group_name_H-M   'P 1'
#
loop_
_entity.id
_entity.type
_entity.pdbx_description
1 polymer ?
#
loop_
_entity_poly.entity_id
_entity_poly.type
_entity_poly.pdbx_seq_one_letter_code
_entity_poly.pdbx_strand_id
1 'polypeptide(L)' 'MSGDLIRYHKPSTIWKGIQAGAILSKPHISWLIGNGTQIDFWRDTWVIDIPIMEYIDFPSHLWKIVR' A
#
# COMPACT_ATOMS: atom_id res chain seq x y z
N MET A 1 25.39 10.56 13.15
CA MET A 1 24.24 9.87 13.78
C MET A 1 24.10 8.53 13.08
N SER A 2 24.38 7.45 13.82
CA SER A 2 24.65 6.10 13.28
C SER A 2 23.37 5.39 12.85
N GLY A 3 23.38 4.80 11.65
CA GLY A 3 22.28 4.05 11.03
C GLY A 3 22.10 2.62 11.58
N ASP A 4 22.02 2.48 12.91
CA ASP A 4 21.97 1.18 13.61
C ASP A 4 20.55 0.61 13.84
N LEU A 5 19.53 1.03 13.07
CA LEU A 5 18.13 0.73 13.42
C LEU A 5 17.62 -0.65 12.98
N ILE A 6 18.36 -1.45 12.20
CA ILE A 6 17.86 -2.77 11.75
C ILE A 6 18.95 -3.83 11.88
N ARG A 7 19.21 -4.27 13.13
CA ARG A 7 20.15 -5.38 13.40
C ARG A 7 19.52 -6.78 13.33
N TYR A 8 18.19 -6.88 13.26
CA TYR A 8 17.47 -8.16 13.32
C TYR A 8 16.42 -8.29 12.22
N HIS A 9 16.86 -8.44 10.97
CA HIS A 9 15.96 -8.90 9.91
C HIS A 9 15.94 -10.42 9.90
N LYS A 10 14.90 -11.04 10.49
CA LYS A 10 14.64 -12.47 10.32
C LYS A 10 13.88 -12.68 9.01
N PRO A 11 14.46 -13.38 8.02
CA PRO A 11 13.73 -13.69 6.79
C PRO A 11 12.53 -14.58 7.14
N SER A 12 11.33 -14.14 6.79
CA SER A 12 10.10 -14.91 6.97
C SER A 12 10.03 -16.01 5.91
N THR A 13 10.06 -17.27 6.33
CA THR A 13 9.80 -18.42 5.44
C THR A 13 8.35 -18.42 4.95
N ILE A 14 7.42 -17.92 5.77
CA ILE A 14 6.01 -17.76 5.42
C ILE A 14 5.86 -16.77 4.25
N TRP A 15 6.62 -15.66 4.26
CA TRP A 15 6.57 -14.68 3.18
C TRP A 15 6.91 -15.28 1.82
N LYS A 16 7.88 -16.20 1.75
CA LYS A 16 8.20 -16.91 0.50
C LYS A 16 7.01 -17.73 -0.01
N GLY A 17 6.29 -18.41 0.89
CA GLY A 17 5.07 -19.13 0.54
C GLY A 17 3.95 -18.21 0.04
N ILE A 18 3.76 -17.06 0.71
CA ILE A 18 2.79 -16.04 0.29
C ILE A 18 3.16 -15.49 -1.10
N GLN A 19 4.44 -15.19 -1.35
CA GLN A 19 4.89 -14.72 -2.65
C GLN A 19 4.63 -15.74 -3.77
N ALA A 20 4.87 -17.03 -3.50
CA ALA A 20 4.56 -18.09 -4.46
C ALA A 20 3.06 -18.20 -4.74
N GLY A 21 2.22 -18.15 -3.71
CA GLY A 21 0.76 -18.15 -3.86
C GLY A 21 0.23 -16.91 -4.59
N ALA A 22 0.84 -15.74 -4.33
CA ALA A 22 0.44 -14.47 -4.94
C ALA A 22 0.55 -14.50 -6.47
N ILE A 23 1.52 -15.20 -7.04
CA ILE A 23 1.67 -15.34 -8.51
C ILE A 23 0.43 -16.01 -9.11
N LEU A 24 -0.12 -17.02 -8.42
CA LEU A 24 -1.29 -17.78 -8.89
C LEU A 24 -2.61 -17.07 -8.62
N SER A 25 -2.71 -16.36 -7.49
CA SER A 25 -3.94 -15.68 -7.09
C SER A 25 -4.11 -14.32 -7.75
N LYS A 26 -3.03 -13.61 -8.09
CA LYS A 26 -3.07 -12.23 -8.61
C LYS A 26 -4.01 -12.03 -9.81
N PRO A 27 -4.09 -12.94 -10.81
CA PRO A 27 -5.03 -12.78 -11.93
C PRO A 27 -6.51 -12.94 -11.56
N HIS A 28 -6.80 -13.52 -10.40
CA HIS A 28 -8.14 -13.92 -9.96
C HIS A 28 -8.65 -13.09 -8.78
N ILE A 29 -7.88 -12.11 -8.32
CA ILE A 29 -8.25 -11.21 -7.23
C ILE A 29 -8.33 -9.78 -7.77
N SER A 30 -9.29 -9.02 -7.29
CA SER A 30 -9.41 -7.59 -7.55
C SER A 30 -9.40 -6.84 -6.23
N TRP A 31 -9.02 -5.58 -6.27
CA TRP A 31 -9.24 -4.69 -5.15
C TRP A 31 -10.74 -4.41 -5.01
N LEU A 32 -11.20 -4.25 -3.77
CA LEU A 32 -12.54 -3.73 -3.48
C LEU A 32 -12.57 -2.19 -3.53
N ILE A 33 -11.39 -1.59 -3.58
CA ILE A 33 -11.15 -0.15 -3.52
C ILE A 33 -10.76 0.35 -4.92
N GLY A 34 -11.10 1.61 -5.21
CA GLY A 34 -10.79 2.24 -6.49
C GLY A 34 -11.51 1.55 -7.65
N ASN A 35 -10.77 1.28 -8.73
CA ASN A 35 -11.30 0.62 -9.93
C ASN A 35 -11.08 -0.91 -9.95
N GLY A 36 -10.66 -1.49 -8.82
CA GLY A 36 -10.40 -2.91 -8.66
C GLY A 36 -9.10 -3.43 -9.29
N THR A 37 -8.42 -2.64 -10.12
CA THR A 37 -7.19 -3.04 -10.82
C THR A 37 -5.94 -2.38 -10.25
N GLN A 38 -6.07 -1.16 -9.73
CA GLN A 38 -5.02 -0.41 -9.08
C GLN A 38 -5.57 0.27 -7.82
N ILE A 39 -4.67 0.52 -6.87
CA ILE A 39 -4.96 1.28 -5.67
C ILE A 39 -4.03 2.50 -5.60
N ASP A 40 -4.59 3.64 -5.20
CA ASP A 40 -3.86 4.82 -4.77
C ASP A 40 -4.15 5.01 -3.28
N PHE A 41 -3.14 4.77 -2.44
CA PHE A 41 -3.29 4.82 -1.00
C PHE A 41 -3.83 6.16 -0.49
N TRP A 42 -3.50 7.26 -1.15
CA TRP A 42 -3.84 8.60 -0.67
C TRP A 42 -5.16 9.11 -1.22
N ARG A 43 -5.46 8.73 -2.47
CA ARG A 43 -6.59 9.26 -3.23
C ARG A 43 -7.80 8.34 -3.25
N ASP A 44 -7.63 7.05 -3.04
CA ASP A 44 -8.77 6.16 -2.96
C ASP A 44 -9.46 6.29 -1.60
N THR A 45 -10.78 6.19 -1.63
CA THR A 45 -11.59 6.05 -0.43
C THR A 45 -11.48 4.62 0.08
N TRP A 46 -10.81 4.45 1.22
CA TRP A 46 -10.59 3.14 1.85
C TRP A 46 -11.82 2.71 2.69
N VAL A 47 -11.65 2.57 4.00
CA VAL A 47 -12.69 2.12 4.94
C VAL A 47 -13.50 3.29 5.51
N ILE A 48 -13.12 4.52 5.16
CA ILE A 48 -13.75 5.76 5.65
C ILE A 48 -14.53 6.42 4.50
N ASP A 49 -15.23 7.51 4.76
CA ASP A 49 -16.08 8.21 3.79
C ASP A 49 -15.31 9.07 2.77
N ILE A 50 -14.08 9.50 3.11
CA ILE A 50 -13.23 10.36 2.26
C ILE A 50 -11.78 9.83 2.15
N PRO A 51 -11.04 10.19 1.08
CA PRO A 51 -9.64 9.83 0.92
C PRO A 51 -8.75 10.31 2.09
N ILE A 52 -7.66 9.57 2.36
CA ILE A 52 -6.76 9.88 3.49
C ILE A 52 -6.17 11.28 3.37
N MET A 53 -5.85 11.74 2.15
CA MET A 53 -5.29 13.07 1.91
C MET A 53 -6.20 14.22 2.35
N GLU A 54 -7.52 14.01 2.36
CA GLU A 54 -8.50 15.00 2.83
C GLU A 54 -8.56 15.03 4.37
N TYR A 55 -8.30 13.89 5.02
CA TYR A 55 -8.23 13.82 6.50
C TYR A 55 -7.04 14.57 7.10
N ILE A 56 -5.94 14.66 6.36
CA ILE A 56 -4.68 15.23 6.86
C ILE A 56 -4.42 16.67 6.36
N ASP A 57 -5.45 17.33 5.81
CA ASP A 57 -5.34 18.66 5.16
C ASP A 57 -4.14 18.74 4.19
N PHE A 58 -3.92 17.69 3.39
CA PHE A 58 -2.73 17.63 2.54
C PHE A 58 -2.80 18.70 1.44
N PRO A 59 -1.80 19.59 1.32
CA PRO A 59 -1.88 20.72 0.41
C PRO A 59 -2.10 20.29 -1.04
N SER A 60 -3.13 20.86 -1.69
CA SER A 60 -3.55 20.51 -3.05
C SER A 60 -2.45 20.59 -4.12
N HIS A 61 -1.52 21.52 -3.96
CA HIS A 61 -0.38 21.69 -4.86
C HIS A 61 0.65 20.55 -4.76
N LEU A 62 0.68 19.80 -3.65
CA LEU A 62 1.62 18.68 -3.43
C LEU A 62 1.05 17.33 -3.88
N TRP A 63 -0.20 17.28 -4.33
CA TRP A 63 -0.86 16.03 -4.71
C TRP A 63 -0.09 15.28 -5.81
N LYS A 64 0.62 16.00 -6.68
CA LYS A 64 1.42 15.43 -7.78
C LYS A 64 2.67 14.67 -7.31
N ILE A 65 3.13 14.91 -6.08
CA ILE A 65 4.34 14.28 -5.51
C ILE A 65 4.04 12.86 -5.03
N VAL A 66 2.80 12.64 -4.61
CA VAL A 66 2.32 11.35 -4.13
C VAL A 66 1.73 10.62 -5.34
N ARG A 67 2.49 9.68 -5.88
CA ARG A 67 2.18 8.90 -7.08
C ARG A 67 2.37 7.41 -6.81
#